data_AF-A0A432R4I6-F1
#
_entry.id   AF-A0A432R4I6-F1
#
_cell.length_a   1.000
_cell.length_b   1.000
_cell.length_c   1.000
_cell.angle_alpha   90.00
_cell.angle_beta   90.00
_cell.angle_gamma   90.00
#
_symmetry.space_group_name_H-M   'P 1'
#
loop_
_entity.id
_entity.type
_entity.pdbx_description
1 polymer ?
#
loop_
_entity_poly.entity_id
_entity_poly.type
_entity_poly.pdbx_seq_one_letter_code
_entity_poly.pdbx_strand_id
1 'polypeptide(L)'
;QTYLSIHIETNVERGNSSTITGDLIKVNSKWKLFWTWEATFRGTQFYGTTIVYIRENSTEMDGLYFTNSDITNVKCTSGTFQAKKL
;
A
#
# COMPACT_ATOMS: atom_id res chain seq x y z
N GLN A 1 2.90 18.08 -19.22
CA GLN A 1 2.71 16.82 -18.45
C GLN A 1 3.47 16.99 -17.16
N THR A 2 2.79 16.99 -16.01
CA THR A 2 3.44 17.17 -14.71
C THR A 2 3.67 15.81 -14.09
N TYR A 3 4.94 15.51 -13.80
CA TYR A 3 5.40 14.29 -13.16
C TYR A 3 6.10 14.65 -11.86
N LEU A 4 5.67 14.06 -10.75
CA LEU A 4 6.33 14.14 -9.45
C LEU A 4 6.41 12.73 -8.89
N SER A 5 7.58 12.36 -8.36
CA SER A 5 7.78 11.09 -7.66
C SER A 5 8.45 11.40 -6.33
N ILE A 6 7.88 10.90 -5.25
CA ILE A 6 8.45 11.01 -3.90
C ILE A 6 8.68 9.60 -3.39
N HIS A 7 9.93 9.26 -3.13
CA HIS A 7 10.27 8.03 -2.44
C HIS A 7 10.00 8.18 -0.95
N ILE A 8 9.36 7.19 -0.35
CA ILE A 8 8.96 7.16 1.05
C ILE A 8 9.59 5.92 1.68
N GLU A 9 10.45 6.11 2.65
CA GLU A 9 10.94 5.06 3.53
C GLU A 9 10.54 5.41 4.95
N THR A 10 9.81 4.52 5.60
CA THR A 10 9.41 4.73 6.99
C THR A 10 9.67 3.47 7.81
N ASN A 11 10.20 3.67 9.00
CA ASN A 11 10.34 2.65 10.04
C ASN A 11 9.19 2.80 11.06
N VAL A 12 7.96 2.90 10.54
CA VAL A 12 6.76 3.11 11.37
C VAL A 12 6.14 1.77 11.67
N GLU A 13 6.13 1.42 12.95
CA GLU A 13 5.36 0.28 13.43
C GLU A 13 3.87 0.63 13.45
N ARG A 14 3.07 0.01 12.57
CA ARG A 14 1.60 0.14 12.61
C ARG A 14 0.98 -1.24 12.81
N GLY A 15 0.69 -1.57 14.07
CA GLY A 15 0.27 -2.93 14.43
C GLY A 15 1.45 -3.90 14.30
N ASN A 16 1.33 -4.93 13.46
CA ASN A 16 2.38 -5.93 13.26
C ASN A 16 3.30 -5.64 12.05
N SER A 17 3.22 -4.45 11.46
CA SER A 17 4.03 -4.06 10.29
C SER A 17 5.18 -3.14 10.66
N SER A 18 6.42 -3.49 10.24
CA SER A 18 7.67 -2.86 10.71
C SER A 18 8.38 -1.99 9.67
N THR A 19 8.23 -2.25 8.37
CA THR A 19 8.92 -1.45 7.33
C THR A 19 7.97 -1.15 6.19
N ILE A 20 7.91 0.11 5.79
CA ILE A 20 7.11 0.58 4.66
C ILE A 20 8.03 1.35 3.71
N THR A 21 8.28 0.80 2.53
CA THR A 21 8.95 1.51 1.43
C THR A 21 7.96 1.72 0.30
N GLY A 22 7.94 2.91 -0.30
CA GLY A 22 6.94 3.25 -1.29
C GLY A 22 7.27 4.45 -2.14
N ASP A 23 6.43 4.67 -3.14
CA ASP A 23 6.52 5.81 -4.05
C ASP A 23 5.15 6.48 -4.18
N LEU A 24 5.12 7.79 -3.97
CA LEU A 24 3.98 8.65 -4.29
C LEU A 24 4.22 9.34 -5.62
N ILE A 25 3.42 8.96 -6.63
CA ILE A 25 3.57 9.44 -8.00
C ILE A 25 2.36 10.30 -8.37
N LYS A 26 2.63 11.52 -8.86
CA LYS A 26 1.62 12.39 -9.48
C LYS A 26 1.78 12.38 -10.99
N VAL A 27 0.69 12.09 -11.70
CA VAL A 27 0.58 12.31 -13.15
C VAL A 27 -0.66 13.15 -13.40
N ASN A 28 -0.48 14.40 -13.81
CA ASN A 28 -1.55 15.40 -13.91
C ASN A 28 -2.32 15.52 -12.57
N SER A 29 -3.65 15.39 -12.53
CA SER A 29 -4.46 15.45 -11.31
C SER A 29 -4.72 14.08 -10.66
N LYS A 30 -3.92 13.07 -10.98
CA LYS A 30 -4.04 11.72 -10.42
C LYS A 30 -2.80 11.40 -9.60
N TRP A 31 -3.04 10.98 -8.37
CA TRP A 31 -2.00 10.50 -7.47
C TRP A 31 -2.11 8.99 -7.36
N LYS A 32 -0.95 8.32 -7.39
CA LYS A 32 -0.83 6.90 -7.17
C LYS A 32 0.23 6.67 -6.11
N LEU A 33 -0.17 6.02 -5.04
CA LEU A 33 0.72 5.67 -3.95
C LEU A 33 0.94 4.17 -4.00
N PHE A 34 2.20 3.76 -4.07
CA PHE A 34 2.63 2.37 -3.95
C PHE A 34 3.37 2.25 -2.64
N TRP A 35 3.11 1.21 -1.86
CA TRP A 35 3.99 0.86 -0.76
C TRP A 35 4.08 -0.65 -0.58
N THR A 36 5.28 -1.13 -0.33
CA THR A 36 5.53 -2.47 0.17
C THR A 36 5.61 -2.42 1.68
N TRP A 37 5.18 -3.50 2.32
CA TRP A 37 5.14 -3.61 3.76
C TRP A 37 5.45 -5.02 4.18
N GLU A 38 6.09 -5.17 5.34
CA GLU A 38 6.23 -6.45 6.04
C GLU A 38 5.21 -6.49 7.18
N ALA A 39 4.68 -7.66 7.53
CA ALA A 39 3.86 -7.87 8.72
C ALA A 39 4.11 -9.24 9.35
N THR A 40 3.83 -9.37 10.65
CA THR A 40 3.84 -10.66 11.36
C THR A 40 2.44 -11.06 11.82
N PHE A 41 2.01 -12.29 11.57
CA PHE A 41 0.75 -12.82 12.12
C PHE A 41 0.99 -14.22 12.70
N ARG A 42 0.68 -14.40 13.99
CA ARG A 42 0.91 -15.66 14.73
C ARG A 42 2.35 -16.19 14.59
N GLY A 43 3.34 -15.30 14.63
CA GLY A 43 4.75 -15.65 14.51
C GLY A 43 5.23 -15.94 13.08
N THR A 44 4.36 -15.84 12.06
CA THR A 44 4.76 -15.95 10.66
C THR A 44 4.89 -14.57 10.03
N GLN A 45 6.04 -14.28 9.43
CA GLN A 45 6.28 -13.07 8.65
C GLN A 45 5.71 -13.21 7.24
N PHE A 46 5.20 -12.11 6.70
CA PHE A 46 4.74 -11.99 5.33
C PHE A 46 4.92 -10.56 4.82
N TYR A 47 4.99 -10.44 3.51
CA TYR A 47 5.15 -9.19 2.80
C TYR A 47 3.90 -8.89 2.00
N GLY A 48 3.61 -7.61 1.83
CA GLY A 48 2.55 -7.16 0.97
C GLY A 48 2.93 -5.93 0.18
N THR A 49 2.15 -5.68 -0.86
CA THR A 49 2.21 -4.46 -1.66
C THR A 49 0.82 -3.89 -1.75
N THR A 50 0.69 -2.60 -1.48
CA THR A 50 -0.56 -1.86 -1.62
C THR A 50 -0.39 -0.76 -2.65
N ILE A 51 -1.42 -0.60 -3.47
CA ILE A 51 -1.52 0.46 -4.47
C ILE A 51 -2.80 1.24 -4.17
N VAL A 52 -2.69 2.55 -4.02
CA VAL A 52 -3.82 3.45 -3.78
C VAL A 52 -3.91 4.49 -4.88
N TYR A 53 -5.08 4.60 -5.49
CA TYR A 53 -5.42 5.66 -6.42
C TYR A 53 -6.12 6.78 -5.67
N ILE A 54 -5.50 7.95 -5.68
CA ILE A 54 -5.97 9.13 -4.96
C ILE A 54 -6.40 10.17 -6.00
N ARG A 55 -7.70 10.50 -6.00
CA ARG A 55 -8.28 11.56 -6.84
C ARG A 55 -8.30 12.85 -6.03
N GLU A 56 -7.73 13.95 -6.54
CA GLU A 56 -7.65 15.22 -5.80
C GLU A 56 -9.04 15.73 -5.35
N ASN A 57 -10.01 15.68 -6.26
CA ASN A 57 -11.36 16.22 -6.07
C ASN A 57 -12.41 15.19 -5.60
N SER A 58 -11.99 14.06 -5.02
CA SER A 58 -12.89 13.09 -4.39
C SER A 58 -12.60 13.02 -2.91
N THR A 59 -13.49 12.50 -2.06
CA THR A 59 -13.15 12.08 -0.69
C THR A 59 -12.78 10.60 -0.64
N GLU A 60 -12.87 9.89 -1.76
CA GLU A 60 -12.66 8.45 -1.85
C GLU A 60 -11.32 8.12 -2.49
N MET A 61 -10.78 6.96 -2.09
CA MET A 61 -9.57 6.35 -2.61
C MET A 61 -9.86 4.89 -2.91
N ASP A 62 -9.39 4.43 -4.06
CA ASP A 62 -9.49 3.03 -4.47
C ASP A 62 -8.16 2.34 -4.21
N GLY A 63 -8.20 1.23 -3.49
CA GLY A 63 -7.03 0.48 -3.07
C GLY A 63 -7.01 -0.94 -3.64
N LEU A 64 -5.82 -1.43 -3.91
CA LEU A 64 -5.53 -2.81 -4.28
C LEU A 64 -4.37 -3.29 -3.41
N TYR A 65 -4.44 -4.51 -2.90
CA TYR A 65 -3.34 -5.11 -2.16
C TYR A 65 -3.01 -6.51 -2.67
N PHE A 66 -1.77 -6.91 -2.46
CA PHE A 66 -1.23 -8.24 -2.67
C PHE A 66 -0.44 -8.64 -1.43
N THR A 67 -0.52 -9.90 -1.01
CA THR A 67 0.32 -10.45 0.05
C THR A 67 0.96 -11.76 -0.41
N ASN A 68 2.19 -12.03 0.01
CA ASN A 68 2.82 -13.35 -0.12
C ASN A 68 2.64 -14.16 1.18
N SER A 69 1.41 -14.24 1.68
CA SER A 69 1.18 -14.89 2.97
C SER A 69 1.02 -16.41 2.83
N ASP A 70 2.08 -17.18 3.08
CA ASP A 70 1.96 -18.65 3.25
C ASP A 70 1.17 -19.05 4.53
N ILE A 71 0.70 -18.05 5.28
CA ILE A 71 -0.02 -18.10 6.56
C ILE A 71 -1.34 -18.89 6.48
N THR A 72 -1.85 -19.15 5.26
CA THR A 72 -3.10 -19.88 5.02
C THR A 72 -2.97 -21.02 4.00
N ASN A 73 -1.75 -21.49 3.66
CA ASN A 73 -1.48 -22.33 2.48
C ASN A 73 -1.83 -21.66 1.13
N VAL A 74 -1.97 -20.33 1.10
CA VAL A 74 -2.29 -19.58 -0.12
C VAL A 74 -1.11 -18.69 -0.49
N LYS A 75 -0.35 -19.11 -1.50
CA LYS A 75 0.93 -18.46 -1.89
C LYS A 75 0.82 -16.95 -2.19
N CYS A 76 -0.33 -16.50 -2.69
CA CYS A 76 -0.64 -15.08 -2.89
C CYS A 76 -2.12 -14.80 -2.64
N THR A 77 -2.45 -13.81 -1.80
CA THR A 77 -3.81 -13.25 -1.74
C THR A 77 -3.83 -11.82 -2.27
N SER A 78 -4.93 -11.45 -2.91
CA SER A 78 -5.14 -10.10 -3.42
C SER A 78 -6.56 -9.66 -3.19
N GLY A 79 -6.76 -8.36 -3.01
CA GLY A 79 -8.10 -7.80 -2.88
C GLY A 79 -8.14 -6.31 -3.13
N THR A 80 -9.34 -5.80 -3.34
CA THR A 80 -9.60 -4.36 -3.49
C THR A 80 -10.31 -3.82 -2.27
N PHE A 81 -10.09 -2.54 -1.97
CA PHE A 81 -10.80 -1.83 -0.91
C PHE A 81 -11.10 -0.40 -1.34
N GLN A 82 -12.06 0.22 -0.66
CA GLN A 82 -12.29 1.66 -0.73
C GLN A 82 -11.94 2.28 0.62
N ALA A 83 -11.26 3.42 0.58
CA ALA A 83 -10.89 4.20 1.74
C ALA A 83 -11.36 5.65 1.59
N LYS A 84 -11.54 6.32 2.73
CA LYS A 84 -11.94 7.73 2.76
C LYS A 84 -10.75 8.60 3.16
N LYS A 85 -10.55 9.72 2.46
CA LYS A 85 -9.61 10.77 2.85
C LYS A 85 -10.13 11.47 4.10
N LEU A 86 -9.27 11.58 5.11
CA LEU A 86 -9.51 12.37 6.33
C LEU A 86 -9.25 13.85 6.04
#